data_AF-A0A356TI74-F1
#
_entry.id   AF-A0A356TI74-F1
#
_cell.length_a   1.000
_cell.length_b   1.000
_cell.length_c   1.000
_cell.angle_alpha   90.00
_cell.angle_beta   90.00
_cell.angle_gamma   90.00
#
_symmetry.space_group_name_H-M   'P 1'
#
loop_
_entity.id
_entity.type
_entity.pdbx_description
1 polymer ?
#
loop_
_entity_poly.entity_id
_entity_poly.type
_entity_poly.pdbx_seq_one_letter_code
_entity_poly.pdbx_strand_id
1 'polypeptide(L)'
;FDGFVPAAIFSAHIVPIDQMDITLMARVSDGIDAGATLNLTTGTYGTGEVGSLRPLRTELPGTRLQTGLPMQFGLGVRYADRTERRYRDPEEAGRVTGRIEDQMQNEVWDIELDLVYTYNGAVKDFVVTPPDGAAANLCEADGTDDPDGCISRFDAPLPGQLPLPHGWRDQFSARLGADWNVIPGTLALRAGSHFETSGLNSRFQIQDVLPGMRLGLHLGATFRFDMVDFSIAYAHIFQWSETVSAADANYRHVAATGDVGQCEAVPGDDGTAYDPGRPVTDRGCYPQGFGNPVNAGTYAAEFNVVSASVRLHFR
;
A
#
# COMPACT_ATOMS: atom_id res chain seq x y z
N PHE A 1 -12.31 -0.95 20.17
CA PHE A 1 -12.70 0.22 19.36
C PHE A 1 -11.75 1.33 19.71
N ASP A 2 -10.88 1.65 18.77
CA ASP A 2 -9.99 2.77 18.83
C ASP A 2 -10.59 3.89 17.98
N GLY A 3 -11.03 4.96 18.65
CA GLY A 3 -11.46 6.19 17.99
C GLY A 3 -10.28 7.00 17.40
N PHE A 4 -9.05 6.51 17.56
CA PHE A 4 -7.81 7.17 17.17
C PHE A 4 -6.68 6.16 17.05
N VAL A 5 -5.85 6.28 16.01
CA VAL A 5 -4.63 5.49 15.83
C VAL A 5 -3.43 6.43 15.95
N PRO A 6 -2.60 6.31 17.01
CA PRO A 6 -1.44 7.17 17.17
C PRO A 6 -0.39 6.90 16.09
N ALA A 7 0.22 7.98 15.61
CA ALA A 7 1.38 7.92 14.73
C ALA A 7 2.38 9.02 15.10
N ALA A 8 3.66 8.75 14.88
CA ALA A 8 4.74 9.69 15.08
C ALA A 8 5.68 9.68 13.88
N ILE A 9 6.18 10.87 13.53
CA ILE A 9 7.21 11.06 12.51
C ILE A 9 8.41 11.69 13.19
N PHE A 10 9.58 11.10 12.98
CA PHE A 10 10.86 11.60 13.44
C PHE A 10 11.72 11.91 12.23
N SER A 11 12.43 13.03 12.27
CA SER A 11 13.42 13.37 11.26
C SER A 11 14.62 14.06 11.88
N ALA A 12 15.80 13.73 11.39
CA ALA A 12 17.04 14.43 11.71
C ALA A 12 17.74 14.82 10.42
N HIS A 13 18.23 16.04 10.33
CA HIS A 13 19.01 16.55 9.20
C HIS A 13 20.38 16.98 9.72
N ILE A 14 21.43 16.49 9.07
CA ILE A 14 22.82 16.64 9.50
C ILE A 14 23.64 17.13 8.30
N VAL A 15 24.44 18.17 8.53
CA VAL A 15 25.31 18.79 7.52
C VAL A 15 26.76 18.70 8.02
N PRO A 16 27.44 17.56 7.81
CA PRO A 16 28.80 17.37 8.33
C PRO A 16 29.86 18.21 7.59
N ILE A 17 29.61 18.52 6.32
CA ILE A 17 30.39 19.45 5.49
C ILE A 17 29.43 20.24 4.60
N ASP A 18 29.84 21.41 4.11
CA ASP A 18 28.99 22.32 3.32
C ASP A 18 28.33 21.65 2.10
N GLN A 19 28.98 20.64 1.51
CA GLN A 19 28.54 19.92 0.32
C GLN A 19 27.63 18.72 0.61
N MET A 20 27.50 18.28 1.86
CA MET A 20 26.85 17.01 2.19
C MET A 20 25.67 17.21 3.14
N ASP A 21 24.52 16.64 2.78
CA ASP A 21 23.34 16.53 3.62
C ASP A 21 23.05 15.07 3.91
N ILE A 22 22.75 14.77 5.17
CA ILE A 22 22.30 13.45 5.61
C ILE A 22 20.97 13.64 6.32
N THR A 23 19.94 12.92 5.88
CA THR A 23 18.62 12.93 6.50
C THR A 23 18.29 11.53 7.00
N LEU A 24 17.85 11.43 8.26
CA LEU A 24 17.24 10.24 8.82
C LEU A 24 15.76 10.50 9.00
N MET A 25 14.91 9.54 8.65
CA MET A 25 13.46 9.64 8.82
C MET A 25 12.91 8.33 9.41
N ALA A 26 11.93 8.44 10.30
CA ALA A 26 11.13 7.32 10.73
C ALA A 26 9.66 7.73 10.84
N ARG A 27 8.75 6.89 10.34
CA ARG A 27 7.31 6.96 10.58
C ARG A 27 6.87 5.68 11.27
N VAL A 28 6.35 5.82 12.49
CA VAL A 28 5.81 4.72 13.27
C VAL A 28 4.35 4.98 13.56
N SER A 29 3.54 3.93 13.56
CA SER A 29 2.11 4.00 13.86
C SER A 29 1.66 2.74 14.54
N ASP A 30 0.64 2.85 15.37
CA ASP A 30 -0.03 1.68 15.93
C ASP A 30 -0.93 0.98 14.89
N GLY A 31 -1.46 -0.18 15.24
CA GLY A 31 -2.49 -0.87 14.47
C GLY A 31 -3.85 -0.16 14.50
N ILE A 32 -4.74 -0.62 13.64
CA ILE A 32 -6.14 -0.24 13.61
C ILE A 32 -6.93 -1.29 14.40
N ASP A 33 -7.76 -0.82 15.33
CA ASP A 33 -8.88 -1.58 15.89
C ASP A 33 -10.18 -0.78 15.74
N ALA A 34 -10.89 -0.97 14.64
CA ALA A 34 -12.07 -0.19 14.30
C ALA A 34 -13.38 -0.97 14.50
N GLY A 35 -14.40 -0.29 14.96
CA GLY A 35 -15.80 -0.77 14.94
C GLY A 35 -16.46 -0.28 13.66
N ALA A 36 -17.12 -1.18 12.95
CA ALA A 36 -17.69 -0.95 11.63
C ALA A 36 -19.03 -1.67 11.47
N THR A 37 -19.68 -1.43 10.32
CA THR A 37 -20.79 -2.25 9.84
C THR A 37 -20.29 -3.04 8.64
N LEU A 38 -20.36 -4.37 8.71
CA LEU A 38 -20.01 -5.25 7.60
C LEU A 38 -21.25 -5.48 6.73
N ASN A 39 -21.11 -5.23 5.44
CA ASN A 39 -22.12 -5.55 4.44
C ASN A 39 -21.69 -6.79 3.66
N LEU A 40 -22.38 -7.89 3.86
CA LEU A 40 -22.14 -9.13 3.13
C LEU A 40 -23.15 -9.25 2.00
N THR A 41 -22.67 -9.47 0.78
CA THR A 41 -23.54 -9.88 -0.33
C THR A 41 -23.26 -11.34 -0.63
N THR A 42 -24.22 -12.21 -0.35
CA THR A 42 -24.17 -13.63 -0.70
C THR A 42 -24.70 -13.84 -2.11
N GLY A 43 -24.35 -14.93 -2.79
CA GLY A 43 -24.92 -15.25 -4.09
C GLY A 43 -24.63 -14.22 -5.19
N THR A 44 -23.52 -13.47 -5.11
CA THR A 44 -23.19 -12.35 -6.02
C THR A 44 -23.24 -12.71 -7.52
N TYR A 45 -22.96 -13.97 -7.86
CA TYR A 45 -23.02 -14.48 -9.24
C TYR A 45 -24.30 -15.26 -9.57
N GLY A 46 -25.28 -15.20 -8.67
CA GLY A 46 -26.59 -15.80 -8.81
C GLY A 46 -27.37 -15.23 -9.99
N THR A 47 -28.09 -16.09 -10.69
CA THR A 47 -28.88 -15.73 -11.88
C THR A 47 -30.33 -15.41 -11.56
N GLY A 48 -30.81 -15.78 -10.36
CA GLY A 48 -32.23 -15.70 -9.99
C GLY A 48 -33.10 -16.78 -10.66
N GLU A 49 -32.49 -17.67 -11.45
CA GLU A 49 -33.17 -18.85 -12.01
C GLU A 49 -33.49 -19.87 -10.92
N VAL A 50 -34.53 -20.69 -11.14
CA VAL A 50 -34.94 -21.76 -10.20
C VAL A 50 -33.73 -22.58 -9.76
N GLY A 51 -33.49 -22.66 -8.44
CA GLY A 51 -32.37 -23.41 -7.85
C GLY A 51 -31.02 -22.68 -7.84
N SER A 52 -30.96 -21.45 -8.33
CA SER A 52 -29.82 -20.53 -8.19
C SER A 52 -29.95 -19.72 -6.90
N LEU A 53 -28.84 -19.36 -6.25
CA LEU A 53 -28.87 -18.45 -5.11
C LEU A 53 -29.13 -17.02 -5.59
N ARG A 54 -30.04 -16.28 -4.97
CA ARG A 54 -30.21 -14.85 -5.24
C ARG A 54 -29.12 -14.03 -4.54
N PRO A 55 -28.65 -12.91 -5.15
CA PRO A 55 -27.85 -11.93 -4.44
C PRO A 55 -28.62 -11.32 -3.27
N LEU A 56 -28.17 -11.56 -2.03
CA LEU A 56 -28.79 -10.97 -0.84
C LEU A 56 -27.76 -10.21 -0.01
N ARG A 57 -28.14 -9.01 0.43
CA ARG A 57 -27.33 -8.20 1.33
C ARG A 57 -27.73 -8.45 2.78
N THR A 58 -26.76 -8.79 3.61
CA THR A 58 -26.88 -8.84 5.06
C THR A 58 -26.01 -7.74 5.67
N GLU A 59 -26.61 -6.90 6.50
CA GLU A 59 -25.88 -5.87 7.25
C GLU A 59 -25.60 -6.37 8.67
N LEU A 60 -24.34 -6.28 9.10
CA LEU A 60 -23.87 -6.72 10.40
C LEU A 60 -23.25 -5.52 11.14
N PRO A 61 -24.05 -4.78 11.92
CA PRO A 61 -23.53 -3.69 12.74
C PRO A 61 -22.72 -4.24 13.93
N GLY A 62 -21.73 -3.48 14.39
CA GLY A 62 -20.91 -3.88 15.53
C GLY A 62 -19.79 -4.86 15.19
N THR A 63 -19.50 -5.07 13.90
CA THR A 63 -18.31 -5.80 13.44
C THR A 63 -17.04 -5.04 13.84
N ARG A 64 -16.00 -5.78 14.22
CA ARG A 64 -14.67 -5.24 14.53
C ARG A 64 -13.70 -5.55 13.39
N LEU A 65 -12.84 -4.61 13.03
CA LEU A 65 -11.74 -4.77 12.08
C LEU A 65 -10.41 -4.51 12.78
N GLN A 66 -9.51 -5.48 12.74
CA GLN A 66 -8.17 -5.37 13.31
C GLN A 66 -7.11 -5.58 12.24
N THR A 67 -6.15 -4.66 12.14
CA THR A 67 -5.00 -4.78 11.22
C THR A 67 -3.83 -3.95 11.70
N GLY A 68 -2.60 -4.34 11.35
CA GLY A 68 -1.44 -3.46 11.52
C GLY A 68 -1.40 -2.33 10.48
N LEU A 69 -0.45 -1.41 10.65
CA LEU A 69 -0.08 -0.39 9.67
C LEU A 69 1.42 -0.45 9.37
N PRO A 70 1.86 -0.17 8.13
CA PRO A 70 3.28 -0.15 7.80
C PRO A 70 4.03 0.97 8.52
N MET A 71 5.25 0.66 8.95
CA MET A 71 6.22 1.63 9.45
C MET A 71 7.29 1.88 8.39
N GLN A 72 7.90 3.06 8.40
CA GLN A 72 8.92 3.44 7.41
C GLN A 72 10.16 4.01 8.09
N PHE A 73 11.32 3.67 7.55
CA PHE A 73 12.61 4.16 7.99
C PHE A 73 13.42 4.57 6.77
N GLY A 74 13.98 5.77 6.79
CA GLY A 74 14.64 6.39 5.66
C GLY A 74 16.03 6.91 6.02
N LEU A 75 16.95 6.78 5.07
CA LEU A 75 18.23 7.45 5.02
C LEU A 75 18.36 8.15 3.67
N GLY A 76 18.44 9.47 3.68
CA GLY A 76 18.78 10.29 2.53
C GLY A 76 20.21 10.79 2.65
N VAL A 77 20.99 10.68 1.59
CA VAL A 77 22.32 11.27 1.47
C VAL A 77 22.37 12.08 0.20
N ARG A 78 22.77 13.34 0.32
CA ARG A 78 22.95 14.25 -0.80
C ARG A 78 24.34 14.82 -0.78
N TYR A 79 24.97 14.89 -1.95
CA TYR A 79 26.20 15.62 -2.18
C TYR A 79 26.01 16.62 -3.30
N ALA A 80 26.35 17.88 -3.08
CA ALA A 80 26.23 18.96 -4.06
C ALA A 80 27.57 19.66 -4.28
N ASP A 81 27.94 19.84 -5.54
CA ASP A 81 29.03 20.73 -5.93
C ASP A 81 28.51 22.16 -5.97
N ARG A 82 28.97 22.98 -5.02
CA ARG A 82 28.41 24.30 -4.77
C ARG A 82 29.29 25.39 -5.36
N THR A 83 28.68 26.35 -6.04
CA THR A 83 29.35 27.57 -6.51
C THR A 83 29.57 28.55 -5.36
N GLU A 84 28.71 28.52 -4.34
CA GLU A 84 28.80 29.35 -3.14
C GLU A 84 28.75 28.50 -1.86
N ARG A 85 29.44 28.96 -0.80
CA ARG A 85 29.40 28.28 0.50
C ARG A 85 28.02 28.40 1.12
N ARG A 86 27.61 27.35 1.85
CA ARG A 86 26.37 27.39 2.63
C ARG A 86 26.51 28.43 3.75
N TYR A 87 25.46 29.20 3.96
CA TYR A 87 25.37 30.07 5.13
C TYR A 87 25.16 29.21 6.39
N ARG A 88 25.88 29.52 7.47
CA ARG A 88 25.73 28.78 8.75
C ARG A 88 24.34 28.98 9.36
N ASP A 89 23.74 30.13 9.13
CA ASP A 89 22.37 30.45 9.48
C ASP A 89 21.60 30.81 8.18
N PRO A 90 20.68 29.95 7.72
CA PRO A 90 19.87 30.20 6.52
C PRO A 90 19.00 31.45 6.64
N GLU A 91 18.55 31.80 7.85
CA GLU A 91 17.76 33.02 8.06
C GLU A 91 18.64 34.27 8.01
N GLU A 92 19.90 34.18 8.44
CA GLU A 92 20.87 35.27 8.33
C GLU A 92 21.15 35.62 6.86
N ALA A 93 21.27 34.60 5.99
CA ALA A 93 21.45 34.80 4.55
C ALA A 93 20.31 35.60 3.92
N GLY A 94 19.06 35.22 4.24
CA GLY A 94 17.86 35.90 3.76
C GLY A 94 17.75 37.34 4.29
N ARG A 95 18.15 37.58 5.54
CA ARG A 95 18.13 38.92 6.17
C ARG A 95 19.22 39.85 5.63
N VAL A 96 20.42 39.35 5.33
CA VAL A 96 21.57 40.16 4.90
C VAL A 96 21.58 40.42 3.39
N THR A 97 21.24 39.42 2.59
CA THR A 97 21.35 39.50 1.13
C THR A 97 20.00 39.74 0.43
N GLY A 98 18.89 39.55 1.14
CA GLY A 98 17.55 39.52 0.56
C GLY A 98 17.33 38.33 -0.38
N ARG A 99 18.26 37.36 -0.42
CA ARG A 99 18.19 36.16 -1.25
C ARG A 99 17.97 34.93 -0.39
N ILE A 100 16.99 34.11 -0.78
CA ILE A 100 16.79 32.76 -0.24
C ILE A 100 17.80 31.83 -0.92
N GLU A 101 18.34 30.86 -0.18
CA GLU A 101 19.24 29.85 -0.75
C GLU A 101 18.53 29.11 -1.90
N ASP A 102 19.15 29.11 -3.08
CA ASP A 102 18.55 28.62 -4.31
C ASP A 102 19.50 27.64 -4.99
N GLN A 103 19.14 26.36 -4.96
CA GLN A 103 19.93 25.27 -5.51
C GLN A 103 20.19 25.45 -7.02
N MET A 104 19.25 26.05 -7.77
CA MET A 104 19.45 26.27 -9.21
C MET A 104 20.53 27.32 -9.51
N GLN A 105 20.81 28.24 -8.58
CA GLN A 105 21.82 29.29 -8.72
C GLN A 105 23.15 28.91 -8.07
N ASN A 106 23.08 28.26 -6.90
CA ASN A 106 24.20 28.12 -5.99
C ASN A 106 24.93 26.79 -6.12
N GLU A 107 24.48 25.90 -7.02
CA GLU A 107 25.03 24.56 -7.20
C GLU A 107 25.28 24.31 -8.70
N VAL A 108 26.34 23.56 -9.03
CA VAL A 108 26.60 23.12 -10.40
C VAL A 108 25.83 21.84 -10.66
N TRP A 109 25.98 20.87 -9.79
CA TRP A 109 25.28 19.59 -9.82
C TRP A 109 25.13 19.03 -8.41
N ASP A 110 24.19 18.10 -8.25
CA ASP A 110 24.07 17.27 -7.06
C ASP A 110 23.86 15.81 -7.41
N ILE A 111 23.99 14.97 -6.39
CA ILE A 111 23.60 13.56 -6.41
C ILE A 111 22.93 13.22 -5.09
N GLU A 112 21.82 12.51 -5.16
CA GLU A 112 20.97 12.16 -4.03
C GLU A 112 20.71 10.66 -4.02
N LEU A 113 20.96 10.01 -2.89
CA LEU A 113 20.64 8.61 -2.63
C LEU A 113 19.66 8.54 -1.46
N ASP A 114 18.47 8.02 -1.73
CA ASP A 114 17.47 7.71 -0.70
C ASP A 114 17.31 6.20 -0.55
N LEU A 115 17.51 5.70 0.66
CA LEU A 115 17.23 4.33 1.05
C LEU A 115 16.03 4.34 1.99
N VAL A 116 14.98 3.60 1.64
CA VAL A 116 13.77 3.48 2.46
C VAL A 116 13.48 2.01 2.72
N TYR A 117 13.40 1.65 3.99
CA TYR A 117 12.91 0.37 4.46
C TYR A 117 11.49 0.56 4.98
N THR A 118 10.53 -0.16 4.39
CA THR A 118 9.15 -0.21 4.84
C THR A 118 8.90 -1.54 5.53
N TYR A 119 8.63 -1.49 6.83
CA TYR A 119 8.25 -2.65 7.64
C TYR A 119 6.77 -2.95 7.42
N ASN A 120 6.47 -3.63 6.30
CA ASN A 120 5.13 -4.08 6.00
C ASN A 120 4.75 -5.33 6.79
N GLY A 121 5.71 -6.07 7.35
CA GLY A 121 5.45 -7.24 8.20
C GLY A 121 4.66 -6.92 9.48
N ALA A 122 4.55 -5.63 9.86
CA ALA A 122 3.59 -5.18 10.86
C ALA A 122 2.13 -5.44 10.45
N VAL A 123 1.86 -5.46 9.14
CA VAL A 123 0.56 -5.76 8.56
C VAL A 123 0.51 -7.25 8.25
N LYS A 124 -0.17 -7.98 9.11
CA LYS A 124 -0.42 -9.40 8.96
C LYS A 124 -1.67 -9.63 8.11
N ASP A 125 -2.73 -10.09 8.76
CA ASP A 125 -4.03 -10.32 8.15
C ASP A 125 -4.99 -9.23 8.64
N PHE A 126 -5.97 -8.90 7.81
CA PHE A 126 -7.05 -8.02 8.22
C PHE A 126 -8.11 -8.92 8.85
N VAL A 127 -8.27 -8.81 10.16
CA VAL A 127 -9.16 -9.69 10.92
C VAL A 127 -10.50 -8.98 11.09
N VAL A 128 -11.52 -9.55 10.47
CA VAL A 128 -12.90 -9.09 10.62
C VAL A 128 -13.59 -9.99 11.64
N THR A 129 -14.11 -9.42 12.71
CA THR A 129 -14.80 -10.15 13.79
C THR A 129 -16.26 -9.72 13.80
N PRO A 130 -17.18 -10.52 13.23
CA PRO A 130 -18.61 -10.27 13.33
C PRO A 130 -19.11 -10.33 14.78
N PRO A 131 -20.31 -9.79 15.07
CA PRO A 131 -20.96 -10.03 16.36
C PRO A 131 -21.21 -11.52 16.61
N ASP A 132 -21.26 -11.91 17.90
CA ASP A 132 -21.54 -13.29 18.29
C ASP A 132 -22.88 -13.77 17.70
N GLY A 133 -22.88 -14.96 17.09
CA GLY A 133 -24.06 -15.54 16.46
C GLY A 133 -24.45 -14.88 15.13
N ALA A 134 -23.60 -14.06 14.54
CA ALA A 134 -23.85 -13.48 13.22
C ALA A 134 -24.04 -14.58 12.16
N ALA A 135 -24.97 -14.35 11.23
CA ALA A 135 -25.25 -15.21 10.11
C ALA A 135 -25.49 -14.39 8.84
N ALA A 136 -25.22 -14.98 7.68
CA ALA A 136 -25.53 -14.42 6.38
C ALA A 136 -26.83 -15.01 5.85
N ASN A 137 -27.72 -14.15 5.35
CA ASN A 137 -28.98 -14.56 4.74
C ASN A 137 -28.72 -15.14 3.34
N LEU A 138 -29.34 -16.27 3.04
CA LEU A 138 -29.34 -16.92 1.74
C LEU A 138 -30.78 -17.15 1.28
N CYS A 139 -30.98 -17.04 -0.04
CA CYS A 139 -32.27 -17.30 -0.68
C CYS A 139 -32.05 -18.10 -1.95
N GLU A 140 -32.73 -19.23 -2.06
CA GLU A 140 -32.84 -20.00 -3.29
C GLU A 140 -33.97 -19.41 -4.14
N ALA A 141 -33.65 -19.01 -5.37
CA ALA A 141 -34.61 -18.34 -6.24
C ALA A 141 -35.71 -19.30 -6.71
N ASP A 142 -36.94 -18.78 -6.78
CA ASP A 142 -38.12 -19.48 -7.30
C ASP A 142 -38.30 -19.34 -8.82
N GLY A 143 -37.35 -18.69 -9.50
CA GLY A 143 -37.39 -18.43 -10.93
C GLY A 143 -38.46 -17.43 -11.36
N THR A 144 -39.07 -16.71 -10.42
CA THR A 144 -40.01 -15.63 -10.72
C THR A 144 -39.28 -14.28 -10.81
N ASP A 145 -39.87 -13.32 -11.52
CA ASP A 145 -39.40 -11.94 -11.56
C ASP A 145 -39.65 -11.18 -10.23
N ASP A 146 -40.19 -11.85 -9.19
CA ASP A 146 -40.38 -11.26 -7.87
C ASP A 146 -39.00 -11.03 -7.21
N PRO A 147 -38.63 -9.79 -6.84
CA PRO A 147 -37.39 -9.52 -6.12
C PRO A 147 -37.31 -10.23 -4.76
N ASP A 148 -38.44 -10.59 -4.14
CA ASP A 148 -38.53 -11.28 -2.84
C ASP A 148 -38.79 -12.79 -2.95
N GLY A 149 -38.97 -13.30 -4.16
CA GLY A 149 -39.34 -14.69 -4.48
C GLY A 149 -38.25 -15.71 -4.12
N CYS A 150 -38.47 -16.43 -3.02
CA CYS A 150 -37.57 -17.47 -2.52
C CYS A 150 -38.30 -18.79 -2.35
N ILE A 151 -37.74 -19.88 -2.90
CA ILE A 151 -38.16 -21.25 -2.59
C ILE A 151 -37.83 -21.56 -1.13
N SER A 152 -36.62 -21.19 -0.73
CA SER A 152 -36.11 -21.43 0.62
C SER A 152 -35.28 -20.23 1.08
N ARG A 153 -35.38 -19.90 2.36
CA ARG A 153 -34.52 -18.93 3.05
C ARG A 153 -33.84 -19.63 4.20
N PHE A 154 -32.55 -19.39 4.36
CA PHE A 154 -31.77 -19.97 5.44
C PHE A 154 -30.61 -19.06 5.82
N ASP A 155 -30.23 -19.17 7.08
CA ASP A 155 -29.12 -18.44 7.67
C ASP A 155 -27.89 -19.34 7.68
N ALA A 156 -26.82 -18.89 7.02
CA ALA A 156 -25.51 -19.52 7.14
C ALA A 156 -24.74 -18.85 8.28
N PRO A 157 -24.44 -19.57 9.39
CA PRO A 157 -23.67 -19.00 10.49
C PRO A 157 -22.29 -18.54 9.99
N LEU A 158 -21.85 -17.38 10.45
CA LEU A 158 -20.51 -16.88 10.18
C LEU A 158 -19.54 -17.36 11.27
N PRO A 159 -18.27 -17.61 10.93
CA PRO A 159 -17.25 -17.86 11.93
C PRO A 159 -17.05 -16.61 12.80
N GLY A 160 -16.63 -16.82 14.04
CA GLY A 160 -16.36 -15.71 14.98
C GLY A 160 -15.25 -14.77 14.50
N GLN A 161 -14.37 -15.24 13.60
CA GLN A 161 -13.36 -14.43 12.94
C GLN A 161 -13.24 -14.79 11.46
N LEU A 162 -13.05 -13.76 10.64
CA LEU A 162 -12.87 -13.80 9.20
C LEU A 162 -11.52 -13.16 8.87
N PRO A 163 -10.41 -13.92 8.91
CA PRO A 163 -9.10 -13.40 8.52
C PRO A 163 -9.06 -13.24 7.00
N LEU A 164 -8.64 -12.05 6.54
CA LEU A 164 -8.30 -11.75 5.15
C LEU A 164 -6.77 -11.70 5.05
N PRO A 165 -6.12 -12.75 4.51
CA PRO A 165 -4.69 -12.84 4.59
C PRO A 165 -4.02 -12.02 3.48
N HIS A 166 -3.16 -11.10 3.88
CA HIS A 166 -2.54 -10.17 2.94
C HIS A 166 -1.11 -10.56 2.58
N GLY A 167 -0.41 -11.31 3.43
CA GLY A 167 0.93 -11.83 3.12
C GLY A 167 1.95 -10.75 2.79
N TRP A 168 1.82 -9.57 3.41
CA TRP A 168 2.74 -8.47 3.19
C TRP A 168 4.13 -8.83 3.70
N ARG A 169 5.15 -8.36 2.98
CA ARG A 169 6.55 -8.53 3.35
C ARG A 169 7.26 -7.20 3.29
N ASP A 170 8.34 -7.10 4.05
CA ASP A 170 9.10 -5.88 4.10
C ASP A 170 9.64 -5.49 2.73
N GLN A 171 9.62 -4.19 2.48
CA GLN A 171 10.02 -3.61 1.20
C GLN A 171 11.24 -2.72 1.40
N PHE A 172 12.21 -2.88 0.53
CA PHE A 172 13.35 -1.99 0.41
C PHE A 172 13.24 -1.18 -0.87
N SER A 173 13.51 0.12 -0.78
CA SER A 173 13.53 1.05 -1.89
C SER A 173 14.84 1.82 -1.88
N ALA A 174 15.52 1.85 -3.01
CA ALA A 174 16.66 2.72 -3.26
C ALA A 174 16.31 3.67 -4.40
N ARG A 175 16.57 4.97 -4.23
CA ARG A 175 16.40 6.00 -5.25
C ARG A 175 17.72 6.74 -5.41
N LEU A 176 18.17 6.89 -6.65
CA LEU A 176 19.36 7.65 -7.00
C LEU A 176 18.94 8.74 -7.99
N GLY A 177 19.11 10.00 -7.61
CA GLY A 177 18.82 11.17 -8.43
C GLY A 177 20.06 12.04 -8.59
N ALA A 178 20.07 12.86 -9.63
CA ALA A 178 21.05 13.91 -9.83
C ALA A 178 20.42 15.09 -10.57
N ASP A 179 20.70 16.29 -10.08
CA ASP A 179 20.41 17.54 -10.75
C ASP A 179 21.68 18.12 -11.36
N TRP A 180 21.56 18.74 -12.53
CA TRP A 180 22.62 19.49 -13.18
C TRP A 180 22.11 20.83 -13.69
N ASN A 181 22.62 21.92 -13.12
CA ASN A 181 22.32 23.28 -13.54
C ASN A 181 23.15 23.64 -14.77
N VAL A 182 22.65 23.24 -15.94
CA VAL A 182 23.28 23.51 -17.25
C VAL A 182 23.53 25.01 -17.45
N ILE A 183 22.56 25.84 -17.07
CA ILE A 183 22.69 27.29 -17.02
C ILE A 183 22.27 27.71 -15.61
N PRO A 184 23.23 28.08 -14.73
CA PRO A 184 22.92 28.51 -13.37
C PRO A 184 21.80 29.53 -13.35
N GLY A 185 20.76 29.25 -12.56
CA GLY A 185 19.61 30.11 -12.39
C GLY A 185 18.56 30.09 -13.49
N THR A 186 18.78 29.37 -14.59
CA THR A 186 17.89 29.40 -15.78
C THR A 186 17.46 28.01 -16.22
N LEU A 187 18.37 27.05 -16.27
CA LEU A 187 18.09 25.70 -16.78
C LEU A 187 18.74 24.64 -15.91
N ALA A 188 17.91 23.76 -15.35
CA ALA A 188 18.33 22.56 -14.65
C ALA A 188 17.80 21.32 -15.38
N LEU A 189 18.64 20.30 -15.53
CA LEU A 189 18.26 18.97 -15.99
C LEU A 189 18.34 18.00 -14.81
N ARG A 190 17.46 17.01 -14.80
CA ARG A 190 17.37 15.99 -13.76
C ARG A 190 17.31 14.62 -14.37
N ALA A 191 18.01 13.68 -13.77
CA ALA A 191 17.89 12.27 -14.10
C ALA A 191 17.92 11.44 -12.83
N GLY A 192 17.23 10.31 -12.84
CA GLY A 192 17.25 9.42 -11.70
C GLY A 192 16.74 8.03 -12.01
N SER A 193 16.92 7.15 -11.05
CA SER A 193 16.35 5.82 -11.06
C SER A 193 15.87 5.44 -9.67
N HIS A 194 14.93 4.51 -9.59
CA HIS A 194 14.63 3.84 -8.34
C HIS A 194 14.50 2.35 -8.56
N PHE A 195 14.85 1.58 -7.54
CA PHE A 195 14.55 0.16 -7.44
C PHE A 195 13.77 -0.09 -6.16
N GLU A 196 12.72 -0.89 -6.24
CA GLU A 196 11.95 -1.32 -5.10
C GLU A 196 11.72 -2.82 -5.15
N THR A 197 12.00 -3.51 -4.04
CA THR A 197 11.64 -4.92 -3.90
C THR A 197 10.12 -5.05 -3.79
N SER A 198 9.55 -6.22 -4.07
CA SER A 198 8.11 -6.38 -3.86
C SER A 198 7.78 -6.36 -2.35
N GLY A 199 6.65 -5.74 -2.01
CA GLY A 199 6.10 -5.67 -0.65
C GLY A 199 5.08 -6.77 -0.35
N LEU A 200 4.91 -7.72 -1.26
CA LEU A 200 3.96 -8.84 -1.13
C LEU A 200 4.65 -10.19 -1.32
N ASN A 201 4.19 -11.20 -0.60
CA ASN A 201 4.38 -12.58 -1.02
C ASN A 201 3.46 -12.87 -2.21
N SER A 202 4.00 -13.42 -3.30
CA SER A 202 3.26 -13.62 -4.53
C SER A 202 2.06 -14.54 -4.40
N ARG A 203 2.07 -15.48 -3.45
CA ARG A 203 0.90 -16.32 -3.13
C ARG A 203 -0.33 -15.52 -2.74
N PHE A 204 -0.14 -14.29 -2.26
CA PHE A 204 -1.15 -13.34 -1.83
C PHE A 204 -1.29 -12.12 -2.77
N GLN A 205 -0.71 -12.19 -3.98
CA GLN A 205 -0.87 -11.11 -4.95
C GLN A 205 -2.34 -11.01 -5.39
N ILE A 206 -2.92 -9.81 -5.38
CA ILE A 206 -4.27 -9.51 -5.92
C ILE A 206 -4.20 -8.22 -6.73
N GLN A 207 -5.26 -7.91 -7.50
CA GLN A 207 -5.29 -6.70 -8.32
C GLN A 207 -5.38 -5.40 -7.49
N ASP A 208 -5.99 -5.47 -6.30
CA ASP A 208 -6.25 -4.30 -5.45
C ASP A 208 -4.96 -3.70 -4.84
N VAL A 209 -3.87 -4.47 -4.82
CA VAL A 209 -2.61 -4.06 -4.21
C VAL A 209 -1.46 -4.41 -5.16
N LEU A 210 -0.77 -3.40 -5.71
CA LEU A 210 0.34 -3.55 -6.67
C LEU A 210 1.73 -3.13 -6.14
N PRO A 211 2.20 -3.60 -4.97
CA PRO A 211 3.58 -3.40 -4.50
C PRO A 211 4.51 -4.44 -5.16
N GLY A 212 4.41 -4.61 -6.48
CA GLY A 212 5.31 -5.45 -7.24
C GLY A 212 6.74 -4.94 -7.18
N MET A 213 7.71 -5.81 -7.46
CA MET A 213 9.10 -5.37 -7.64
C MET A 213 9.15 -4.43 -8.84
N ARG A 214 9.79 -3.27 -8.71
CA ARG A 214 9.79 -2.24 -9.75
C ARG A 214 11.10 -1.47 -9.88
N LEU A 215 11.35 -1.03 -11.11
CA LEU A 215 12.48 -0.20 -11.51
C LEU A 215 11.93 0.98 -12.28
N GLY A 216 12.19 2.18 -11.80
CA GLY A 216 11.78 3.41 -12.48
C GLY A 216 12.98 4.15 -13.03
N LEU A 217 12.86 4.70 -14.23
CA LEU A 217 13.79 5.65 -14.82
C LEU A 217 13.10 7.01 -14.94
N HIS A 218 13.80 8.07 -14.56
CA HIS A 218 13.24 9.42 -14.40
C HIS A 218 14.09 10.41 -15.16
N LEU A 219 13.43 11.34 -15.84
CA LEU A 219 14.04 12.49 -16.48
C LEU A 219 13.20 13.72 -16.15
N GLY A 220 13.85 14.86 -15.97
CA GLY A 220 13.15 16.11 -15.74
C GLY A 220 13.97 17.31 -16.16
N ALA A 221 13.29 18.44 -16.28
CA ALA A 221 13.92 19.72 -16.53
C ALA A 221 13.14 20.82 -15.83
N THR A 222 13.84 21.85 -15.36
CA THR A 222 13.25 23.11 -14.94
C THR A 222 13.85 24.24 -15.75
N PHE A 223 12.99 25.07 -16.32
CA PHE A 223 13.35 26.31 -16.98
C PHE A 223 12.80 27.49 -16.17
N ARG A 224 13.69 28.37 -15.72
CA ARG A 224 13.36 29.60 -15.00
C ARG A 224 13.45 30.80 -15.93
N PHE A 225 12.39 31.58 -15.98
CA PHE A 225 12.33 32.86 -16.66
C PHE A 225 11.77 33.92 -15.70
N ASP A 226 12.64 34.84 -15.28
CA ASP A 226 12.34 35.87 -14.29
C ASP A 226 11.76 35.27 -12.98
N MET A 227 10.50 35.58 -12.67
CA MET A 227 9.81 35.08 -11.47
C MET A 227 9.11 33.73 -11.65
N VAL A 228 9.28 33.06 -12.79
CA VAL A 228 8.52 31.84 -13.12
C VAL A 228 9.45 30.66 -13.36
N ASP A 229 9.20 29.55 -12.66
CA ASP A 229 9.84 28.26 -12.94
C ASP A 229 8.82 27.33 -13.59
N PHE A 230 9.13 26.82 -14.78
CA PHE A 230 8.40 25.76 -15.44
C PHE A 230 9.17 24.46 -15.28
N SER A 231 8.57 23.46 -14.64
CA SER A 231 9.17 22.14 -14.49
C SER A 231 8.35 21.09 -15.24
N ILE A 232 9.06 20.17 -15.89
CA ILE A 232 8.48 18.97 -16.49
C ILE A 232 9.27 17.75 -16.02
N ALA A 233 8.57 16.64 -15.80
CA ALA A 233 9.21 15.36 -15.52
C ALA A 233 8.48 14.22 -16.22
N TYR A 234 9.25 13.19 -16.56
CA TYR A 234 8.76 11.93 -17.10
C TYR A 234 9.40 10.78 -16.34
N ALA A 235 8.59 9.80 -15.98
CA ALA A 235 9.04 8.56 -15.39
C ALA A 235 8.48 7.37 -16.16
N HIS A 236 9.35 6.40 -16.41
CA HIS A 236 8.97 5.10 -16.94
C HIS A 236 9.27 4.03 -15.90
N ILE A 237 8.26 3.28 -15.48
CA ILE A 237 8.35 2.33 -14.38
C ILE A 237 8.02 0.93 -14.89
N PHE A 238 9.02 0.07 -14.85
CA PHE A 238 8.90 -1.35 -15.13
C PHE A 238 8.50 -2.08 -13.84
N GLN A 239 7.39 -2.83 -13.87
CA GLN A 239 7.07 -3.79 -12.82
C GLN A 239 7.37 -5.20 -13.33
N TRP A 240 8.11 -5.97 -12.54
CA TRP A 240 8.37 -7.36 -12.89
C TRP A 240 7.08 -8.17 -12.89
N SER A 241 6.98 -9.09 -13.86
CA SER A 241 5.88 -10.03 -13.92
C SER A 241 5.98 -11.04 -12.79
N GLU A 242 4.90 -11.20 -12.04
CA GLU A 242 4.77 -12.20 -10.99
C GLU A 242 3.73 -13.23 -11.44
N THR A 243 4.04 -14.53 -11.39
CA THR A 243 3.09 -15.59 -11.76
C THR A 243 2.76 -16.45 -10.56
N VAL A 244 1.47 -16.53 -10.26
CA VAL A 244 0.92 -17.32 -9.16
C VAL A 244 0.24 -18.54 -9.76
N SER A 245 0.76 -19.73 -9.46
CA SER A 245 0.12 -20.98 -9.90
C SER A 245 -1.17 -21.21 -9.11
N ALA A 246 -2.14 -21.94 -9.68
CA ALA A 246 -3.34 -22.33 -8.94
C ALA A 246 -3.04 -23.19 -7.69
N ALA A 247 -1.88 -23.86 -7.67
CA ALA A 247 -1.43 -24.68 -6.55
C ALA A 247 -0.80 -23.87 -5.40
N ASP A 248 -0.33 -22.66 -5.70
CA ASP A 248 0.33 -21.73 -4.76
C ASP A 248 -0.56 -20.54 -4.36
N ALA A 249 -1.64 -20.31 -5.11
CA ALA A 249 -2.64 -19.30 -4.86
C ALA A 249 -3.32 -19.50 -3.49
N ASN A 250 -3.13 -18.51 -2.61
CA ASN A 250 -3.70 -18.53 -1.28
C ASN A 250 -5.02 -17.77 -1.19
N TYR A 251 -5.27 -16.73 -2.00
CA TYR A 251 -6.59 -16.10 -2.03
C TYR A 251 -7.60 -17.00 -2.73
N ARG A 252 -8.71 -17.29 -2.05
CA ARG A 252 -9.76 -18.20 -2.51
C ARG A 252 -11.14 -17.61 -2.24
N HIS A 253 -12.13 -18.04 -3.01
CA HIS A 253 -13.52 -17.75 -2.70
C HIS A 253 -13.90 -18.33 -1.33
N VAL A 254 -14.56 -17.51 -0.50
CA VAL A 254 -15.21 -18.01 0.72
C VAL A 254 -16.39 -18.89 0.31
N ALA A 255 -16.47 -20.10 0.85
CA ALA A 255 -17.53 -21.05 0.56
C ALA A 255 -18.25 -21.46 1.86
N ALA A 256 -19.54 -21.13 1.96
CA ALA A 256 -20.36 -21.44 3.13
C ALA A 256 -20.54 -22.96 3.37
N THR A 257 -20.32 -23.78 2.34
CA THR A 257 -20.45 -25.25 2.38
C THR A 257 -19.12 -25.96 2.07
N GLY A 258 -17.99 -25.24 2.11
CA GLY A 258 -16.68 -25.82 1.81
C GLY A 258 -16.08 -26.52 3.03
N ASP A 259 -15.75 -27.80 2.91
CA ASP A 259 -14.95 -28.50 3.93
C ASP A 259 -13.45 -28.49 3.57
N VAL A 260 -13.09 -27.90 2.42
CA VAL A 260 -11.72 -27.89 1.90
C VAL A 260 -10.92 -26.75 2.51
N GLY A 261 -9.83 -27.08 3.20
CA GLY A 261 -8.89 -26.11 3.77
C GLY A 261 -9.28 -25.54 5.14
N GLN A 262 -10.29 -26.13 5.81
CA GLN A 262 -10.57 -25.80 7.20
C GLN A 262 -9.39 -26.23 8.07
N CYS A 263 -9.07 -25.42 9.07
CA CYS A 263 -8.07 -25.77 10.08
C CYS A 263 -8.41 -27.10 10.76
N GLU A 264 -7.45 -28.04 10.81
CA GLU A 264 -7.57 -29.16 11.74
C GLU A 264 -7.54 -28.61 13.17
N ALA A 265 -8.52 -28.97 13.99
CA ALA A 265 -8.57 -28.56 15.40
C ALA A 265 -7.28 -29.00 16.11
N VAL A 266 -6.56 -28.05 16.72
CA VAL A 266 -5.40 -28.37 17.56
C VAL A 266 -5.92 -29.05 18.84
N PRO A 267 -5.38 -30.22 19.27
CA PRO A 267 -5.88 -30.89 20.47
C PRO A 267 -5.77 -29.98 21.71
N GLY A 268 -6.92 -29.61 22.30
CA GLY A 268 -7.03 -28.70 23.44
C GLY A 268 -7.43 -27.27 23.11
N ASP A 269 -7.58 -26.96 21.82
CA ASP A 269 -8.18 -25.75 21.28
C ASP A 269 -9.50 -26.16 20.58
N ASP A 270 -10.55 -25.35 20.66
CA ASP A 270 -11.85 -25.73 20.08
C ASP A 270 -11.86 -25.72 18.54
N GLY A 271 -10.71 -25.42 17.91
CA GLY A 271 -10.53 -25.42 16.47
C GLY A 271 -11.27 -24.31 15.74
N THR A 272 -11.87 -23.36 16.47
CA THR A 272 -12.69 -22.29 15.88
C THR A 272 -12.06 -20.90 15.96
N ALA A 273 -10.98 -20.73 16.74
CA ALA A 273 -10.34 -19.44 16.94
C ALA A 273 -9.07 -19.29 16.07
N TYR A 274 -9.11 -18.34 15.12
CA TYR A 274 -7.91 -17.89 14.42
C TYR A 274 -7.01 -17.12 15.41
N ASP A 275 -5.69 -17.36 15.37
CA ASP A 275 -4.70 -16.65 16.19
C ASP A 275 -4.03 -15.53 15.38
N PRO A 276 -4.30 -14.24 15.64
CA PRO A 276 -3.63 -13.12 14.97
C PRO A 276 -2.10 -13.07 15.21
N GLY A 277 -1.62 -13.76 16.24
CA GLY A 277 -0.20 -14.02 16.50
C GLY A 277 0.45 -14.87 15.41
N ARG A 278 -0.32 -15.76 14.78
CA ARG A 278 0.10 -16.75 13.77
C ARG A 278 -0.72 -16.55 12.47
N PRO A 279 -0.34 -15.59 11.62
CA PRO A 279 -1.09 -15.28 10.40
C PRO A 279 -1.13 -16.48 9.45
N VAL A 280 -2.05 -16.46 8.49
CA VAL A 280 -2.14 -17.53 7.48
C VAL A 280 -0.87 -17.52 6.61
N THR A 281 0.10 -18.39 6.92
CA THR A 281 1.42 -18.38 6.25
C THR A 281 1.58 -19.41 5.13
N ASP A 282 0.82 -20.51 5.14
CA ASP A 282 0.90 -21.61 4.16
C ASP A 282 -0.47 -22.22 3.88
N ARG A 283 -0.71 -22.60 2.62
CA ARG A 283 -1.89 -23.29 2.03
C ARG A 283 -3.25 -23.18 2.74
N GLY A 284 -3.48 -22.08 3.45
CA GLY A 284 -4.72 -21.75 4.10
C GLY A 284 -5.16 -22.75 5.14
N CYS A 285 -4.70 -22.63 6.38
CA CYS A 285 -5.55 -22.96 7.50
C CYS A 285 -6.46 -21.74 7.67
N TYR A 286 -7.71 -21.80 7.23
CA TYR A 286 -8.64 -20.76 7.62
C TYR A 286 -9.84 -21.34 8.37
N PRO A 287 -10.51 -20.53 9.21
CA PRO A 287 -11.68 -20.98 9.95
C PRO A 287 -12.92 -21.23 9.09
N GLN A 288 -12.92 -20.83 7.81
CA GLN A 288 -14.00 -21.06 6.85
C GLN A 288 -13.61 -22.04 5.73
N GLY A 289 -14.60 -22.61 5.05
CA GLY A 289 -14.38 -23.35 3.80
C GLY A 289 -13.95 -22.48 2.63
N PHE A 290 -13.15 -23.04 1.72
CA PHE A 290 -12.79 -22.34 0.48
C PHE A 290 -13.16 -23.07 -0.79
N GLY A 291 -13.50 -22.26 -1.79
CA GLY A 291 -13.61 -22.66 -3.17
C GLY A 291 -12.30 -22.51 -3.94
N ASN A 292 -12.45 -22.22 -5.24
CA ASN A 292 -11.34 -22.10 -6.17
C ASN A 292 -10.40 -20.93 -5.82
N PRO A 293 -9.10 -21.04 -6.15
CA PRO A 293 -8.19 -19.90 -6.08
C PRO A 293 -8.67 -18.79 -7.02
N VAL A 294 -8.58 -17.56 -6.54
CA VAL A 294 -9.05 -16.37 -7.28
C VAL A 294 -7.91 -15.50 -7.78
N ASN A 295 -6.72 -15.73 -7.26
CA ASN A 295 -5.56 -14.90 -7.53
C ASN A 295 -4.46 -15.61 -8.33
N ALA A 296 -4.77 -16.78 -8.90
CA ALA A 296 -3.88 -17.46 -9.82
C ALA A 296 -3.82 -16.69 -11.15
N GLY A 297 -2.63 -16.56 -11.70
CA GLY A 297 -2.40 -15.82 -12.94
C GLY A 297 -1.07 -15.09 -12.96
N THR A 298 -0.86 -14.29 -14.00
CA THR A 298 0.32 -13.45 -14.16
C THR A 298 -0.06 -11.99 -13.97
N TYR A 299 0.62 -11.31 -13.05
CA TYR A 299 0.48 -9.89 -12.76
C TYR A 299 1.66 -9.15 -13.37
N ALA A 300 1.39 -8.28 -14.33
CA ALA A 300 2.40 -7.43 -14.96
C ALA A 300 1.83 -6.02 -15.14
N ALA A 301 2.68 -5.01 -14.99
CA ALA A 301 2.30 -3.62 -15.18
C ALA A 301 3.49 -2.81 -15.68
N GLU A 302 3.17 -1.73 -16.39
CA GLU A 302 4.13 -0.75 -16.88
C GLU A 302 3.48 0.62 -16.75
N PHE A 303 4.20 1.57 -16.17
CA PHE A 303 3.65 2.88 -15.88
C PHE A 303 4.46 3.96 -16.59
N ASN A 304 3.74 4.90 -17.20
CA ASN A 304 4.29 6.13 -17.74
C ASN A 304 3.68 7.29 -16.96
N VAL A 305 4.51 8.05 -16.25
CA VAL A 305 4.06 9.19 -15.44
C VAL A 305 4.65 10.46 -16.03
N VAL A 306 3.80 11.43 -16.29
CA VAL A 306 4.20 12.78 -16.71
C VAL A 306 3.75 13.77 -15.65
N SER A 307 4.62 14.67 -15.25
CA SER A 307 4.28 15.79 -14.38
C SER A 307 4.72 17.11 -15.00
N ALA A 308 3.95 18.16 -14.73
CA ALA A 308 4.29 19.52 -15.07
C ALA A 308 3.91 20.43 -13.91
N SER A 309 4.74 21.41 -13.60
CA SER A 309 4.46 22.38 -12.54
C SER A 309 4.94 23.78 -12.93
N VAL A 310 4.28 24.77 -12.34
CA VAL A 310 4.65 26.18 -12.44
C VAL A 310 4.82 26.73 -11.03
N ARG A 311 5.97 27.34 -10.75
CA ARG A 311 6.24 28.04 -9.50
C ARG A 311 6.42 29.53 -9.78
N LEU A 312 5.77 30.37 -8.98
CA LEU A 312 5.92 31.82 -9.03
C LEU A 312 6.69 32.30 -7.81
N HIS A 313 7.72 33.11 -8.03
CA HIS A 313 8.53 33.73 -6.98
C HIS A 313 8.05 35.16 -6.75
N PHE A 314 7.48 35.42 -5.57
CA PHE A 314 7.12 36.76 -5.14
C PHE A 314 8.26 37.33 -4.29
N ARG A 315 8.63 38.59 -4.57
CA ARG A 315 9.59 39.35 -3.77
C ARG A 315 8.88 40.11 -2.65
#